data_AF-A0A0N8REL5-F1
#
_entry.id   AF-A0A0N8REL5-F1
#
_cell.length_a   1.000
_cell.length_b   1.000
_cell.length_c   1.000
_cell.angle_alpha   90.00
_cell.angle_beta   90.00
_cell.angle_gamma   90.00
#
_symmetry.space_group_name_H-M   'P 1'
#
loop_
_entity.id
_entity.type
_entity.pdbx_description
1 polymer ?
#
loop_
_entity_poly.entity_id
_entity_poly.type
_entity_poly.pdbx_seq_one_letter_code
_entity_poly.pdbx_strand_id
1 'polypeptide(L)'
;MMNELCRYRYDPLDRLANLTPLAQAMRQRFYGGQQLSTEVLVGEQRTLFRVGRMPLAQQILTNGQPLVVLNAADQQQTVLHAGGVEQRTVIACTPYGYSEDVARNPEVPGFNGEQIDPVTGHYLLGNGYRAYNPVLMRFNSPDSFSPFGEGGLNAYGYCAGDPVNRSDPGGHIFRAIGTLLQGASRNTRLMRNAASQGLRGSRGRRLPAIRNKPSKSVFRKPDAGLADLPPHIKETIARALPGPDAARLAGTSKNFESVVMATSARQFKELNIPDLASQPWLQKLDEIYFGQVTGIAPMFLGRQGIPFSYVQNNLIREPRFVWTGSRIWSWKSPLQIVNYQTPPETAESLLQAAQIHAMNGGGF
;
A
#
# COMPACT_ATOMS: atom_id res chain seq x y z
N MET A 1 -17.32 11.20 -31.39
CA MET A 1 -17.01 9.81 -31.01
C MET A 1 -15.63 9.79 -30.37
N MET A 2 -15.51 9.33 -29.12
CA MET A 2 -14.20 9.15 -28.49
C MET A 2 -13.55 7.91 -29.09
N ASN A 3 -12.42 8.07 -29.79
CA ASN A 3 -11.65 6.93 -30.27
C ASN A 3 -10.94 6.28 -29.07
N GLU A 4 -11.36 5.07 -28.73
CA GLU A 4 -10.71 4.26 -27.70
C GLU A 4 -9.29 3.89 -28.17
N LEU A 5 -8.25 4.29 -27.45
CA LEU A 5 -6.85 4.00 -27.84
C LEU A 5 -6.39 2.62 -27.35
N CYS A 6 -6.84 2.20 -26.18
CA CYS A 6 -6.50 0.92 -25.57
C CYS A 6 -7.56 0.51 -24.54
N ARG A 7 -7.88 -0.79 -24.52
CA ARG A 7 -8.72 -1.41 -23.49
C ARG A 7 -7.88 -2.18 -22.48
N TYR A 8 -8.06 -1.87 -21.20
CA TYR A 8 -7.46 -2.61 -20.10
C TYR A 8 -8.52 -3.53 -19.47
N ARG A 9 -8.18 -4.80 -19.22
CA ARG A 9 -9.07 -5.76 -18.54
C ARG A 9 -8.35 -6.39 -17.36
N TYR A 10 -9.06 -6.59 -16.26
CA TYR A 10 -8.52 -7.09 -15.02
C TYR A 10 -9.03 -8.49 -14.71
N ASP A 11 -8.24 -9.27 -13.99
CA ASP A 11 -8.67 -10.56 -13.43
C ASP A 11 -9.45 -10.36 -12.10
N PRO A 12 -10.05 -11.41 -11.52
CA PRO A 12 -10.80 -11.30 -10.26
C PRO A 12 -9.96 -10.92 -9.03
N LEU A 13 -8.64 -10.79 -9.16
CA LEU A 13 -7.73 -10.32 -8.11
C LEU A 13 -7.29 -8.87 -8.35
N ASP A 14 -8.00 -8.13 -9.21
CA ASP A 14 -7.74 -6.75 -9.61
C ASP A 14 -6.35 -6.54 -10.24
N ARG A 15 -5.82 -7.57 -10.93
CA ARG A 15 -4.56 -7.48 -11.68
C ARG A 15 -4.84 -7.33 -13.17
N LEU A 16 -4.06 -6.51 -13.85
CA LEU A 16 -4.18 -6.26 -15.28
C LEU A 16 -3.90 -7.54 -16.08
N ALA A 17 -4.95 -8.16 -16.60
CA ALA A 17 -4.88 -9.41 -17.33
C ALA A 17 -4.68 -9.21 -18.83
N ASN A 18 -5.31 -8.19 -19.43
CA ASN A 18 -5.23 -7.95 -20.87
C ASN A 18 -5.10 -6.46 -21.20
N LEU A 19 -4.30 -6.16 -22.23
CA LEU A 19 -4.22 -4.87 -22.89
C LEU A 19 -4.60 -5.06 -24.37
N THR A 20 -5.52 -4.24 -24.88
CA THR A 20 -5.96 -4.29 -26.28
C THR A 20 -5.87 -2.91 -26.91
N PRO A 21 -4.71 -2.54 -27.49
CA PRO A 21 -4.56 -1.30 -28.25
C PRO A 21 -5.39 -1.34 -29.54
N LEU A 22 -5.96 -0.21 -29.98
CA LEU A 22 -6.89 -0.12 -31.12
C LEU A 22 -6.32 -0.67 -32.46
N ALA A 23 -5.00 -0.75 -32.59
CA ALA A 23 -4.30 -1.18 -33.79
C ALA A 23 -3.35 -2.38 -33.58
N GLN A 24 -3.41 -3.05 -32.42
CA GLN A 24 -2.51 -4.15 -32.09
C GLN A 24 -3.28 -5.35 -31.54
N ALA A 25 -2.67 -6.52 -31.63
CA ALA A 25 -3.23 -7.73 -31.03
C ALA A 25 -3.30 -7.59 -29.49
N MET A 26 -4.23 -8.32 -28.90
CA MET A 26 -4.38 -8.37 -27.44
C MET A 26 -3.10 -8.93 -26.80
N ARG A 27 -2.54 -8.19 -25.83
CA ARG A 27 -1.45 -8.66 -24.97
C ARG A 27 -2.04 -9.19 -23.67
N GLN A 28 -1.78 -10.45 -23.37
CA GLN A 28 -2.18 -11.12 -22.14
C GLN A 28 -1.03 -11.13 -21.13
N ARG A 29 -1.34 -11.02 -19.85
CA ARG A 29 -0.37 -10.99 -18.75
C ARG A 29 -0.63 -12.14 -17.77
N PHE A 30 0.45 -12.81 -17.36
CA PHE A 30 0.43 -13.93 -16.44
C PHE A 30 1.37 -13.69 -15.27
N TYR A 31 0.90 -14.02 -14.08
CA TYR A 31 1.53 -13.65 -12.81
C TYR A 31 1.97 -14.87 -12.01
N GLY A 32 3.21 -14.85 -11.52
CA GLY A 32 3.70 -15.75 -10.49
C GLY A 32 3.57 -15.07 -9.12
N GLY A 33 2.55 -15.44 -8.34
CA GLY A 33 2.21 -14.71 -7.12
C GLY A 33 1.81 -13.26 -7.42
N GLN A 34 2.57 -12.29 -6.88
CA GLN A 34 2.34 -10.84 -7.09
C GLN A 34 3.26 -10.21 -8.16
N GLN A 35 3.97 -11.01 -8.95
CA GLN A 35 4.90 -10.51 -9.97
C GLN A 35 4.51 -10.96 -11.37
N LEU A 36 4.61 -10.05 -12.33
CA LEU A 36 4.47 -10.38 -13.75
C LEU A 36 5.58 -11.35 -14.18
N SER A 37 5.18 -12.51 -14.69
CA SER A 37 6.09 -13.58 -15.11
C SER A 37 6.15 -13.68 -16.63
N THR A 38 5.00 -13.58 -17.31
CA THR A 38 4.92 -13.78 -18.75
C THR A 38 3.91 -12.84 -19.38
N GLU A 39 4.23 -12.32 -20.55
CA GLU A 39 3.31 -11.61 -21.42
C GLU A 39 3.23 -12.35 -22.75
N VAL A 40 2.02 -12.47 -23.30
CA VAL A 40 1.78 -13.17 -24.56
C VAL A 40 1.03 -12.25 -25.50
N LEU A 41 1.58 -12.06 -26.68
CA LEU A 41 0.99 -11.39 -27.84
C LEU A 41 0.98 -12.41 -29.00
N VAL A 42 0.12 -12.21 -30.00
CA VAL A 42 0.14 -13.07 -31.20
C VAL A 42 1.54 -13.05 -31.84
N GLY A 43 2.18 -14.22 -31.91
CA GLY A 43 3.52 -14.38 -32.50
C GLY A 43 4.70 -13.94 -31.62
N GLU A 44 4.45 -13.41 -30.41
CA GLU A 44 5.48 -12.96 -29.47
C GLU A 44 5.14 -13.39 -28.04
N GLN A 45 6.07 -14.07 -27.37
CA GLN A 45 5.98 -14.34 -25.93
C GLN A 45 7.17 -13.72 -25.21
N ARG A 46 6.92 -12.99 -24.14
CA ARG A 46 7.95 -12.43 -23.27
C ARG A 46 7.89 -13.08 -21.90
N THR A 47 8.99 -13.65 -21.45
CA THR A 47 9.14 -14.22 -20.11
C THR A 47 10.15 -13.40 -19.32
N LEU A 48 9.78 -12.99 -18.10
CA LEU A 48 10.59 -12.16 -17.22
C LEU A 48 11.23 -13.02 -16.14
N PHE A 49 12.56 -12.99 -16.03
CA PHE A 49 13.32 -13.72 -15.04
C PHE A 49 13.78 -12.80 -13.92
N ARG A 50 13.40 -13.15 -12.68
CA ARG A 50 13.69 -12.38 -11.48
C ARG A 50 14.21 -13.27 -10.36
N VAL A 51 15.08 -12.70 -9.52
CA VAL A 51 15.42 -13.28 -8.20
C VAL A 51 14.89 -12.34 -7.14
N GLY A 52 13.98 -12.82 -6.30
CA GLY A 52 13.18 -11.95 -5.44
C GLY A 52 12.38 -10.97 -6.30
N ARG A 53 12.70 -9.68 -6.24
CA ARG A 53 12.10 -8.66 -7.12
C ARG A 53 13.06 -8.13 -8.19
N MET A 54 14.33 -8.49 -8.12
CA MET A 54 15.37 -7.97 -9.00
C MET A 54 15.20 -8.53 -10.42
N PRO A 55 14.98 -7.70 -11.45
CA PRO A 55 14.97 -8.15 -12.84
C PRO A 55 16.38 -8.52 -13.28
N LEU A 56 16.57 -9.77 -13.71
CA LEU A 56 17.88 -10.27 -14.16
C LEU A 56 17.93 -10.47 -15.67
N ALA A 57 16.85 -10.97 -16.25
CA ALA A 57 16.79 -11.20 -17.67
C ALA A 57 15.34 -11.20 -18.16
N GLN A 58 15.19 -11.08 -19.47
CA GLN A 58 13.95 -11.35 -20.18
C GLN A 58 14.26 -12.18 -21.42
N GLN A 59 13.36 -13.11 -21.73
CA GLN A 59 13.39 -13.87 -22.96
C GLN A 59 12.20 -13.45 -23.81
N ILE A 60 12.45 -13.04 -25.04
CA ILE A 60 11.45 -12.68 -26.03
C ILE A 60 11.50 -13.75 -27.12
N LEU A 61 10.42 -14.49 -27.29
CA LEU A 61 10.27 -15.51 -28.32
C LEU A 61 9.37 -14.95 -29.41
N THR A 62 9.93 -14.60 -30.56
CA THR A 62 9.19 -14.08 -31.71
C THR A 62 9.22 -15.09 -32.84
N ASN A 63 8.06 -15.61 -33.24
CA ASN A 63 7.93 -16.64 -34.29
C ASN A 63 8.90 -17.83 -34.12
N GLY A 64 9.13 -18.25 -32.87
CA GLY A 64 10.02 -19.36 -32.52
C GLY A 64 11.51 -18.99 -32.38
N GLN A 65 11.90 -17.74 -32.64
CA GLN A 65 13.28 -17.28 -32.45
C GLN A 65 13.45 -16.62 -31.08
N PRO A 66 14.29 -17.17 -30.18
CA PRO A 66 14.50 -16.61 -28.86
C PRO A 66 15.56 -15.50 -28.88
N LEU A 67 15.21 -14.36 -28.32
CA LEU A 67 16.13 -13.29 -27.93
C LEU A 67 16.21 -13.23 -26.41
N VAL A 68 17.42 -13.26 -25.85
CA VAL A 68 17.64 -13.09 -24.41
C VAL A 68 18.29 -11.74 -24.16
N VAL A 69 17.68 -10.97 -23.27
CA VAL A 69 18.18 -9.67 -22.83
C VAL A 69 18.49 -9.78 -21.34
N LEU A 70 19.75 -9.52 -20.99
CA LEU A 70 20.20 -9.44 -19.60
C LEU A 70 20.00 -8.03 -19.08
N ASN A 71 19.47 -7.92 -17.86
CA ASN A 71 19.17 -6.65 -17.21
C ASN A 71 20.09 -6.47 -16.01
N ALA A 72 20.68 -5.28 -15.89
CA ALA A 72 21.34 -4.83 -14.68
C ALA A 72 20.50 -3.70 -14.07
N ALA A 73 19.96 -3.96 -12.88
CA ALA A 73 19.12 -3.04 -12.16
C ALA A 73 19.76 -2.60 -10.83
N ASP A 74 19.36 -1.43 -10.36
CA ASP A 74 19.78 -0.91 -9.07
C ASP A 74 18.98 -1.53 -7.90
N GLN A 75 19.24 -1.06 -6.68
CA GLN A 75 18.55 -1.54 -5.50
C GLN A 75 17.02 -1.29 -5.52
N GLN A 76 16.57 -0.33 -6.33
CA GLN A 76 15.16 -0.01 -6.52
C GLN A 76 14.51 -0.84 -7.63
N GLN A 77 15.24 -1.77 -8.23
CA GLN A 77 14.84 -2.54 -9.41
C GLN A 77 14.78 -1.71 -10.69
N THR A 78 15.23 -0.46 -10.68
CA THR A 78 15.31 0.34 -11.91
C THR A 78 16.40 -0.22 -12.80
N VAL A 79 16.04 -0.64 -14.02
CA VAL A 79 17.00 -1.17 -14.97
C VAL A 79 17.84 -0.03 -15.53
N LEU A 80 19.16 -0.12 -15.34
CA LEU A 80 20.14 0.85 -15.82
C LEU A 80 20.85 0.37 -17.08
N HIS A 81 20.91 -0.96 -17.27
CA HIS A 81 21.44 -1.56 -18.48
C HIS A 81 20.57 -2.74 -18.90
N ALA A 82 20.30 -2.83 -20.20
CA ALA A 82 19.65 -3.99 -20.80
C ALA A 82 20.40 -4.33 -22.08
N GLY A 83 20.66 -5.61 -22.33
CA GLY A 83 21.37 -6.00 -23.54
C GLY A 83 21.59 -7.48 -23.73
N GLY A 84 21.83 -7.86 -24.98
CA GLY A 84 22.39 -9.16 -25.34
C GLY A 84 23.92 -9.16 -25.28
N VAL A 85 24.54 -10.22 -25.78
CA VAL A 85 26.01 -10.38 -25.79
C VAL A 85 26.70 -9.26 -26.60
N GLU A 86 26.07 -8.78 -27.67
CA GLU A 86 26.69 -7.82 -28.60
C GLU A 86 26.17 -6.37 -28.48
N GLN A 87 24.99 -6.17 -27.91
CA GLN A 87 24.35 -4.85 -27.82
C GLN A 87 23.93 -4.56 -26.39
N ARG A 88 24.42 -3.45 -25.85
CA ARG A 88 24.10 -2.95 -24.51
C ARG A 88 23.47 -1.57 -24.61
N THR A 89 22.24 -1.48 -24.15
CA THR A 89 21.53 -0.22 -23.96
C THR A 89 21.80 0.28 -22.54
N VAL A 90 22.20 1.55 -22.44
CA VAL A 90 22.31 2.26 -21.16
C VAL A 90 21.06 3.11 -20.99
N ILE A 91 20.44 3.02 -19.82
CA ILE A 91 19.18 3.71 -19.52
C ILE A 91 19.43 4.68 -18.38
N ALA A 92 19.14 5.95 -18.62
CA ALA A 92 19.12 6.98 -17.60
C ALA A 92 17.67 7.30 -17.22
N CYS A 93 17.37 7.25 -15.92
CA CYS A 93 16.06 7.61 -15.37
C CYS A 93 16.21 8.76 -14.37
N THR A 94 15.20 9.62 -14.30
CA THR A 94 15.07 10.58 -13.20
C THR A 94 14.75 9.82 -11.89
N PRO A 95 14.90 10.46 -10.71
CA PRO A 95 14.50 9.87 -9.44
C PRO A 95 13.06 9.36 -9.39
N TYR A 96 12.18 9.96 -10.19
CA TYR A 96 10.76 9.60 -10.28
C TYR A 96 10.47 8.66 -11.47
N GLY A 97 11.50 8.09 -12.10
CA GLY A 97 11.35 7.04 -13.12
C GLY A 97 11.10 7.52 -14.54
N TYR A 98 11.19 8.84 -14.80
CA TYR A 98 11.08 9.35 -16.17
C TYR A 98 12.35 9.03 -16.94
N SER A 99 12.20 8.44 -18.12
CA SER A 99 13.29 8.19 -19.06
C SER A 99 12.74 8.30 -20.47
N GLU A 100 13.36 9.15 -21.28
CA GLU A 100 12.97 9.32 -22.68
C GLU A 100 13.32 8.06 -23.51
N ASP A 101 14.40 7.36 -23.13
CA ASP A 101 14.83 6.14 -23.82
C ASP A 101 13.86 4.98 -23.57
N VAL A 102 13.36 4.85 -22.34
CA VAL A 102 12.30 3.86 -22.00
C VAL A 102 10.98 4.24 -22.67
N ALA A 103 10.65 5.52 -22.75
CA ALA A 103 9.44 5.96 -23.47
C ALA A 103 9.51 5.67 -24.97
N ARG A 104 10.71 5.78 -25.58
CA ARG A 104 10.96 5.41 -26.99
C ARG A 104 11.03 3.90 -27.22
N ASN A 105 11.50 3.14 -26.23
CA ASN A 105 11.61 1.69 -26.29
C ASN A 105 10.90 1.02 -25.10
N PRO A 106 9.56 0.90 -25.16
CA PRO A 106 8.75 0.37 -24.05
C PRO A 106 8.96 -1.13 -23.80
N GLU A 107 9.73 -1.82 -24.65
CA GLU A 107 10.04 -3.23 -24.49
C GLU A 107 11.05 -3.50 -23.37
N VAL A 108 11.85 -2.50 -23.01
CA VAL A 108 12.82 -2.64 -21.92
C VAL A 108 12.15 -2.27 -20.60
N PRO A 109 12.19 -3.14 -19.56
CA PRO A 109 11.73 -2.76 -18.23
C PRO A 109 12.48 -1.52 -17.76
N GLY A 110 11.76 -0.56 -17.19
CA GLY A 110 12.32 0.72 -16.75
C GLY A 110 12.34 0.83 -15.23
N PHE A 111 11.70 1.89 -14.72
CA PHE A 111 11.59 2.18 -13.30
C PHE A 111 10.85 1.08 -12.53
N ASN A 112 11.29 0.78 -11.30
CA ASN A 112 10.75 -0.32 -10.47
C ASN A 112 10.82 -1.71 -11.15
N GLY A 113 11.57 -1.83 -12.24
CA GLY A 113 11.61 -3.04 -13.07
C GLY A 113 10.29 -3.30 -13.79
N GLU A 114 9.42 -2.30 -13.90
CA GLU A 114 8.14 -2.37 -14.59
C GLU A 114 8.28 -1.86 -16.03
N GLN A 115 7.44 -2.37 -16.93
CA GLN A 115 7.36 -1.82 -18.28
C GLN A 115 6.48 -0.57 -18.29
N ILE A 116 6.90 0.43 -19.05
CA ILE A 116 6.08 1.62 -19.30
C ILE A 116 4.93 1.24 -20.23
N ASP A 117 3.73 1.72 -19.93
CA ASP A 117 2.58 1.56 -20.82
C ASP A 117 2.81 2.43 -22.08
N PRO A 118 2.89 1.82 -23.28
CA PRO A 118 3.29 2.53 -24.49
C PRO A 118 2.26 3.55 -24.97
N VAL A 119 1.01 3.44 -24.51
CA VAL A 119 -0.08 4.33 -24.91
C VAL A 119 -0.09 5.60 -24.06
N THR A 120 0.17 5.47 -22.76
CA THR A 120 0.03 6.59 -21.81
C THR A 120 1.37 7.12 -21.27
N GLY A 121 2.47 6.39 -21.42
CA GLY A 121 3.76 6.75 -20.83
C GLY A 121 3.78 6.62 -19.30
N HIS A 122 2.85 5.85 -18.72
CA HIS A 122 2.73 5.64 -17.29
C HIS A 122 3.27 4.26 -16.88
N TYR A 123 3.62 4.10 -15.61
CA TYR A 123 3.86 2.77 -15.04
C TYR A 123 2.60 2.27 -14.34
N LEU A 124 2.14 1.07 -14.70
CA LEU A 124 0.93 0.45 -14.15
C LEU A 124 1.29 -0.35 -12.88
N LEU A 125 1.66 0.36 -11.81
CA LEU A 125 2.14 -0.22 -10.55
C LEU A 125 1.04 -1.00 -9.81
N GLY A 126 1.45 -1.88 -8.89
CA GLY A 126 0.51 -2.76 -8.18
C GLY A 126 -0.18 -3.75 -9.11
N ASN A 127 0.53 -4.25 -10.14
CA ASN A 127 -0.03 -5.10 -11.20
C ASN A 127 -1.21 -4.45 -11.94
N GLY A 128 -1.19 -3.14 -12.15
CA GLY A 128 -2.26 -2.39 -12.79
C GLY A 128 -3.24 -1.71 -11.85
N TYR A 129 -3.07 -1.86 -10.54
CA TYR A 129 -3.93 -1.21 -9.55
C TYR A 129 -3.96 0.33 -9.71
N ARG A 130 -2.80 0.97 -9.89
CA ARG A 130 -2.72 2.42 -10.14
C ARG A 130 -1.75 2.79 -11.23
N ALA A 131 -2.19 3.68 -12.12
CA ALA A 131 -1.31 4.33 -13.08
C ALA A 131 -0.48 5.41 -12.39
N TYR A 132 0.83 5.19 -12.34
CA TYR A 132 1.83 6.15 -11.87
C TYR A 132 2.36 6.97 -13.05
N ASN A 133 2.29 8.28 -12.95
CA ASN A 133 2.80 9.19 -13.96
C ASN A 133 4.21 9.68 -13.54
N PRO A 134 5.28 9.27 -14.26
CA PRO A 134 6.64 9.66 -13.91
C PRO A 134 6.95 11.13 -14.22
N VAL A 135 6.18 11.78 -15.10
CA VAL A 135 6.30 13.22 -15.42
C VAL A 135 5.65 14.06 -14.32
N LEU A 136 4.47 13.67 -13.86
CA LEU A 136 3.76 14.34 -12.76
C LEU A 136 4.21 13.88 -11.37
N MET A 137 5.09 12.86 -11.31
CA MET A 137 5.69 12.33 -10.09
C MET A 137 4.67 11.81 -9.06
N ARG A 138 3.52 11.31 -9.54
CA ARG A 138 2.37 10.94 -8.71
C ARG A 138 1.47 9.90 -9.37
N PHE A 139 0.57 9.31 -8.60
CA PHE A 139 -0.50 8.48 -9.13
C PHE A 139 -1.61 9.31 -9.78
N ASN A 140 -2.30 8.72 -10.76
CA ASN A 140 -3.45 9.35 -11.43
C ASN A 140 -4.78 9.09 -10.71
N SER A 141 -4.82 8.10 -9.81
CA SER A 141 -5.98 7.79 -8.97
C SER A 141 -5.63 7.89 -7.48
N PRO A 142 -6.61 8.27 -6.64
CA PRO A 142 -6.40 8.34 -5.20
C PRO A 142 -6.21 6.93 -4.60
N ASP A 143 -5.37 6.84 -3.57
CA ASP A 143 -5.22 5.64 -2.76
C ASP A 143 -6.44 5.41 -1.87
N SER A 144 -6.98 4.19 -1.88
CA SER A 144 -8.03 3.80 -0.93
C SER A 144 -7.54 3.70 0.51
N PHE A 145 -6.22 3.61 0.73
CA PHE A 145 -5.60 3.60 2.06
C PHE A 145 -5.23 5.00 2.55
N SER A 146 -5.50 6.04 1.75
CA SER A 146 -5.34 7.44 2.13
C SER A 146 -6.69 8.09 2.40
N PRO A 147 -6.74 9.18 3.19
CA PRO A 147 -5.63 9.81 3.90
C PRO A 147 -5.36 9.22 5.30
N PHE A 148 -6.26 8.36 5.80
CA PHE A 148 -6.29 7.93 7.20
C PHE A 148 -5.80 6.50 7.46
N GLY A 149 -5.43 5.76 6.40
CA GLY A 149 -4.80 4.44 6.49
C GLY A 149 -3.30 4.50 6.22
N GLU A 150 -2.73 3.37 5.82
CA GLU A 150 -1.27 3.20 5.65
C GLU A 150 -0.68 3.95 4.44
N GLY A 151 -1.52 4.41 3.50
CA GLY A 151 -1.10 5.21 2.34
C GLY A 151 -0.71 6.66 2.69
N GLY A 152 -1.01 7.10 3.93
CA GLY A 152 -0.70 8.44 4.41
C GLY A 152 -1.58 9.54 3.80
N LEU A 153 -1.33 10.79 4.20
CA LEU A 153 -2.23 11.93 3.93
C LEU A 153 -2.44 12.25 2.45
N ASN A 154 -1.42 12.06 1.60
CA ASN A 154 -1.52 12.40 0.18
C ASN A 154 -1.95 11.18 -0.63
N ALA A 155 -3.23 11.11 -0.99
CA ALA A 155 -3.80 10.01 -1.77
C ALA A 155 -3.17 9.80 -3.15
N TYR A 156 -2.47 10.79 -3.70
CA TYR A 156 -1.79 10.70 -5.00
C TYR A 156 -0.28 10.54 -4.87
N GLY A 157 0.27 10.67 -3.67
CA GLY A 157 1.72 10.74 -3.46
C GLY A 157 2.41 9.41 -3.77
N TYR A 158 3.53 9.47 -4.49
CA TYR A 158 4.42 8.32 -4.66
C TYR A 158 5.58 8.41 -3.66
N CYS A 159 5.88 7.30 -2.97
CA CYS A 159 7.00 7.18 -2.00
C CYS A 159 7.05 8.27 -0.90
N ALA A 160 5.92 8.93 -0.64
CA ALA A 160 5.84 10.14 0.18
C ALA A 160 6.91 11.20 -0.19
N GLY A 161 7.20 11.35 -1.49
CA GLY A 161 8.12 12.35 -2.03
C GLY A 161 9.59 11.95 -2.00
N ASP A 162 9.93 10.72 -1.62
CA ASP A 162 11.31 10.23 -1.59
C ASP A 162 11.47 8.90 -2.36
N PRO A 163 11.35 8.94 -3.70
CA PRO A 163 11.44 7.75 -4.54
C PRO A 163 12.86 7.20 -4.64
N VAL A 164 13.91 7.88 -4.14
CA VAL A 164 15.31 7.40 -4.14
C VAL A 164 15.61 6.47 -2.96
N ASN A 165 14.91 6.65 -1.84
CA ASN A 165 15.11 5.81 -0.66
C ASN A 165 13.95 4.86 -0.39
N ARG A 166 12.86 4.97 -1.17
CA ARG A 166 11.63 4.21 -0.97
C ARG A 166 11.10 3.72 -2.30
N SER A 167 10.42 2.58 -2.26
CA SER A 167 9.66 2.02 -3.39
C SER A 167 8.26 1.64 -2.91
N ASP A 168 7.24 1.86 -3.73
CA ASP A 168 5.88 1.39 -3.49
C ASP A 168 5.47 0.36 -4.57
N PRO A 169 5.81 -0.92 -4.38
CA PRO A 169 5.49 -1.98 -5.34
C PRO A 169 4.01 -2.24 -5.53
N GLY A 170 3.22 -2.09 -4.46
CA GLY A 170 1.79 -2.38 -4.47
C GLY A 170 0.96 -1.20 -4.96
N GLY A 171 1.57 -0.02 -5.05
CA GLY A 171 0.84 1.22 -5.25
C GLY A 171 -0.13 1.44 -4.08
N HIS A 172 0.32 1.30 -2.84
CA HIS A 172 -0.45 1.62 -1.63
C HIS A 172 0.47 2.10 -0.50
N ILE A 173 1.59 1.41 -0.30
CA ILE A 173 2.44 1.61 0.87
C ILE A 173 3.88 1.53 0.40
N PHE A 174 4.61 2.62 0.60
CA PHE A 174 6.03 2.66 0.33
C PHE A 174 6.81 1.89 1.40
N ARG A 175 7.87 1.23 0.96
CA ARG A 175 8.83 0.54 1.82
C ARG A 175 10.17 1.26 1.73
N ALA A 176 10.80 1.47 2.87
CA ALA A 176 12.17 1.96 2.90
C ALA A 176 13.10 0.89 2.32
N ILE A 177 14.01 1.32 1.46
CA ILE A 177 15.04 0.47 0.89
C ILE A 177 16.15 0.38 1.95
N GLY A 178 16.17 -0.72 2.71
CA GLY A 178 17.23 -0.96 3.70
C GLY A 178 18.58 -1.05 3.01
N THR A 179 19.55 -0.23 3.40
CA THR A 179 20.94 -0.32 2.92
C THR A 179 21.50 -1.69 3.27
N LEU A 180 21.59 -2.57 2.28
CA LEU A 180 22.22 -3.89 2.40
C LEU A 180 23.75 -3.74 2.34
N LEU A 181 24.28 -2.96 3.28
CA LEU A 181 25.66 -2.98 3.75
C LEU A 181 25.68 -3.42 5.24
N GLN A 182 24.85 -4.41 5.58
CA GLN A 182 24.97 -5.16 6.83
C GLN A 182 24.89 -6.64 6.49
N GLY A 183 26.05 -7.29 6.35
CA GLY A 183 26.07 -8.75 6.19
C GLY A 183 27.27 -9.41 5.52
N ALA A 184 28.50 -8.91 5.66
CA ALA A 184 29.71 -9.73 5.43
C ALA A 184 30.95 -9.13 6.11
N SER A 185 30.99 -9.18 7.45
CA SER A 185 32.26 -9.11 8.19
C SER A 185 32.11 -9.84 9.52
N ARG A 186 31.92 -11.16 9.41
CA ARG A 186 32.45 -12.10 10.40
C ARG A 186 33.70 -12.68 9.75
N ASN A 187 34.84 -12.50 10.41
CA ASN A 187 36.17 -13.02 10.08
C ASN A 187 36.90 -12.40 8.89
N THR A 188 37.78 -11.42 9.18
CA THR A 188 39.18 -11.41 8.69
C THR A 188 40.04 -10.49 9.56
N ARG A 189 40.40 -10.96 10.77
CA ARG A 189 41.75 -10.66 11.29
C ARG A 189 42.70 -11.50 10.46
N LEU A 190 43.22 -10.97 9.36
CA LEU A 190 44.42 -11.41 8.65
C LEU A 190 44.61 -10.48 7.45
N MET A 191 45.87 -10.14 7.15
CA MET A 191 46.33 -9.22 6.10
C MET A 191 46.38 -7.72 6.48
N ARG A 192 47.00 -7.42 7.62
CA ARG A 192 47.93 -6.28 7.70
C ARG A 192 49.26 -6.76 7.11
N ASN A 193 49.88 -5.95 6.26
CA ASN A 193 51.23 -6.11 5.66
C ASN A 193 51.25 -6.67 4.23
N ALA A 194 50.89 -5.85 3.24
CA ALA A 194 51.43 -5.93 1.86
C ALA A 194 50.95 -4.74 1.00
N ALA A 195 51.30 -3.51 1.39
CA ALA A 195 51.17 -2.34 0.50
C ALA A 195 52.02 -1.17 1.00
N SER A 196 53.29 -1.43 1.30
CA SER A 196 54.26 -0.36 1.56
C SER A 196 55.59 -0.74 0.93
N GLN A 197 55.61 -0.88 -0.39
CA GLN A 197 56.83 -0.80 -1.19
C GLN A 197 56.45 -0.70 -2.67
N GLY A 198 56.95 0.35 -3.33
CA GLY A 198 56.85 0.52 -4.78
C GLY A 198 55.90 1.64 -5.20
N LEU A 199 56.43 2.86 -5.28
CA LEU A 199 56.45 3.71 -6.48
C LEU A 199 56.63 5.19 -6.06
N ARG A 200 57.91 5.60 -6.01
CA ARG A 200 58.31 6.99 -6.25
C ARG A 200 58.24 7.23 -7.76
N GLY A 201 57.53 8.27 -8.19
CA GLY A 201 57.56 8.70 -9.59
C GLY A 201 56.61 9.85 -9.90
N SER A 202 57.19 11.03 -10.05
CA SER A 202 56.84 12.07 -11.05
C SER A 202 55.58 12.92 -10.87
N ARG A 203 55.85 14.23 -10.84
CA ARG A 203 54.96 15.39 -10.91
C ARG A 203 53.88 15.28 -12.00
N GLY A 204 52.64 15.52 -11.60
CA GLY A 204 51.50 15.80 -12.48
C GLY A 204 50.50 16.71 -11.75
N ARG A 205 50.25 17.87 -12.32
CA ARG A 205 49.45 19.00 -11.84
C ARG A 205 48.04 18.53 -11.40
N ARG A 206 47.75 18.55 -10.09
CA ARG A 206 46.40 18.30 -9.55
C ARG A 206 45.50 19.51 -9.82
N LEU A 207 44.50 19.33 -10.68
CA LEU A 207 43.29 20.15 -10.64
C LEU A 207 42.57 19.86 -9.31
N PRO A 208 41.98 20.86 -8.63
CA PRO A 208 41.26 20.61 -7.40
C PRO A 208 40.03 19.76 -7.72
N ALA A 209 39.97 18.56 -7.15
CA ALA A 209 38.76 17.77 -7.11
C ALA A 209 37.69 18.57 -6.36
N ILE A 210 36.63 18.96 -7.05
CA ILE A 210 35.41 19.49 -6.45
C ILE A 210 34.89 18.40 -5.51
N ARG A 211 35.18 18.58 -4.23
CA ARG A 211 34.74 17.69 -3.17
C ARG A 211 33.28 18.03 -2.88
N ASN A 212 32.38 17.53 -3.72
CA ASN A 212 30.95 17.48 -3.39
C ASN A 212 30.77 16.52 -2.22
N LYS A 213 30.99 17.03 -0.99
CA LYS A 213 30.36 16.43 0.18
C LYS A 213 28.86 16.52 -0.08
N PRO A 214 28.09 15.42 -0.01
CA PRO A 214 26.65 15.51 -0.11
C PRO A 214 26.18 16.48 1.00
N SER A 215 25.55 17.56 0.57
CA SER A 215 24.87 18.49 1.46
C SER A 215 23.94 17.68 2.36
N LYS A 216 24.17 17.74 3.68
CA LYS A 216 23.19 17.25 4.65
C LYS A 216 21.88 18.01 4.38
N SER A 217 20.83 17.27 4.07
CA SER A 217 19.42 17.66 4.16
C SER A 217 19.03 18.99 3.50
N VAL A 218 18.66 18.94 2.22
CA VAL A 218 17.81 19.99 1.62
C VAL A 218 16.34 19.82 2.02
N PHE A 219 15.93 18.65 2.53
CA PHE A 219 14.70 18.54 3.31
C PHE A 219 14.93 19.16 4.69
N ARG A 220 14.62 20.45 4.81
CA ARG A 220 14.19 20.97 6.10
C ARG A 220 12.92 20.19 6.47
N LYS A 221 12.94 19.51 7.62
CA LYS A 221 11.68 19.05 8.22
C LYS A 221 10.77 20.29 8.27
N PRO A 222 9.48 20.19 7.92
CA PRO A 222 8.59 21.32 8.08
C PRO A 222 8.71 21.80 9.54
N ASP A 223 8.98 23.09 9.71
CA ASP A 223 9.23 23.70 11.02
C ASP A 223 7.99 23.59 11.94
N ALA A 224 6.83 23.29 11.34
CA ALA A 224 5.57 22.99 12.00
C ALA A 224 5.09 21.57 11.64
N GLY A 225 4.92 20.73 12.65
CA GLY A 225 4.26 19.44 12.57
C GLY A 225 2.78 19.52 12.96
N LEU A 226 2.13 18.37 13.00
CA LEU A 226 0.72 18.27 13.40
C LEU A 226 0.46 18.79 14.83
N ALA A 227 1.49 18.73 15.70
CA ALA A 227 1.46 19.27 17.05
C ALA A 227 1.43 20.80 17.09
N ASP A 228 1.91 21.47 16.04
CA ASP A 228 2.03 22.93 15.96
C ASP A 228 0.79 23.60 15.35
N LEU A 229 -0.24 22.82 14.98
CA LEU A 229 -1.50 23.38 14.51
C LEU A 229 -2.13 24.29 15.59
N PRO A 230 -2.72 25.43 15.19
CA PRO A 230 -3.50 26.26 16.09
C PRO A 230 -4.62 25.45 16.77
N PRO A 231 -4.90 25.67 18.06
CA PRO A 231 -5.90 24.89 18.81
C PRO A 231 -7.27 24.84 18.14
N HIS A 232 -7.73 25.98 17.60
CA HIS A 232 -9.04 26.07 16.93
C HIS A 232 -9.14 25.21 15.65
N ILE A 233 -8.02 25.01 14.92
CA ILE A 233 -8.01 24.13 13.73
C ILE A 233 -8.07 22.67 14.17
N LYS A 234 -7.32 22.29 15.21
CA LYS A 234 -7.38 20.92 15.76
C LYS A 234 -8.77 20.57 16.25
N GLU A 235 -9.45 21.51 16.91
CA GLU A 235 -10.84 21.34 17.35
C GLU A 235 -11.79 21.20 16.15
N THR A 236 -11.63 22.03 15.12
CA THR A 236 -12.42 21.94 13.88
C THR A 236 -12.28 20.57 13.22
N ILE A 237 -11.04 20.08 13.11
CA ILE A 237 -10.76 18.74 12.56
C ILE A 237 -11.43 17.67 13.41
N ALA A 238 -11.20 17.67 14.73
CA ALA A 238 -11.77 16.67 15.63
C ALA A 238 -13.31 16.65 15.59
N ARG A 239 -13.96 17.80 15.40
CA ARG A 239 -15.43 17.91 15.34
C ARG A 239 -15.99 17.34 14.03
N ALA A 240 -15.26 17.47 12.93
CA ALA A 240 -15.72 17.07 11.61
C ALA A 240 -15.48 15.57 11.29
N LEU A 241 -14.71 14.87 12.11
CA LEU A 241 -14.34 13.47 11.83
C LEU A 241 -15.43 12.47 12.25
N PRO A 242 -15.63 11.39 11.47
CA PRO A 242 -16.37 10.21 11.91
C PRO A 242 -15.76 9.60 13.17
N GLY A 243 -16.58 8.93 13.98
CA GLY A 243 -16.14 8.37 15.27
C GLY A 243 -14.89 7.46 15.20
N PRO A 244 -14.77 6.52 14.24
CA PRO A 244 -13.60 5.65 14.14
C PRO A 244 -12.33 6.43 13.80
N ASP A 245 -12.45 7.47 12.98
CA ASP A 245 -11.32 8.31 12.58
C ASP A 245 -10.91 9.27 13.69
N ALA A 246 -11.87 9.77 14.49
CA ALA A 246 -11.59 10.52 15.71
C ALA A 246 -10.82 9.66 16.73
N ALA A 247 -11.19 8.39 16.91
CA ALA A 247 -10.48 7.45 17.79
C ALA A 247 -9.05 7.17 17.28
N ARG A 248 -8.86 7.01 15.97
CA ARG A 248 -7.52 6.86 15.36
C ARG A 248 -6.68 8.13 15.54
N LEU A 249 -7.28 9.31 15.35
CA LEU A 249 -6.61 10.59 15.56
C LEU A 249 -6.13 10.75 17.01
N ALA A 250 -6.95 10.36 17.98
CA ALA A 250 -6.57 10.35 19.39
C ALA A 250 -5.35 9.44 19.66
N GLY A 251 -5.23 8.32 18.93
CA GLY A 251 -4.09 7.40 19.03
C GLY A 251 -2.77 7.94 18.50
N THR A 252 -2.76 9.07 17.77
CA THR A 252 -1.53 9.61 17.16
C THR A 252 -0.62 10.34 18.15
N SER A 253 -1.20 11.00 19.16
CA SER A 253 -0.43 11.73 20.19
C SER A 253 -1.32 12.12 21.37
N LYS A 254 -0.70 12.36 22.54
CA LYS A 254 -1.40 12.88 23.72
C LYS A 254 -2.09 14.23 23.49
N ASN A 255 -1.55 15.06 22.59
CA ASN A 255 -2.14 16.36 22.24
C ASN A 255 -3.46 16.19 21.47
N PHE A 256 -3.50 15.27 20.50
CA PHE A 256 -4.73 14.97 19.78
C PHE A 256 -5.72 14.17 20.62
N GLU A 257 -5.24 13.31 21.51
CA GLU A 257 -6.09 12.64 22.48
C GLU A 257 -6.88 13.65 23.33
N SER A 258 -6.21 14.68 23.88
CA SER A 258 -6.90 15.69 24.69
C SER A 258 -7.90 16.50 23.86
N VAL A 259 -7.54 16.87 22.62
CA VAL A 259 -8.45 17.59 21.70
C VAL A 259 -9.67 16.75 21.35
N VAL A 260 -9.49 15.50 20.93
CA VAL A 260 -10.59 14.59 20.57
C VAL A 260 -11.50 14.34 21.76
N MET A 261 -10.95 14.18 22.96
CA MET A 261 -11.75 13.97 24.17
C MET A 261 -12.55 15.21 24.55
N ALA A 262 -11.94 16.40 24.45
CA ALA A 262 -12.64 17.66 24.71
C ALA A 262 -13.78 17.89 23.70
N THR A 263 -13.53 17.62 22.42
CA THR A 263 -14.55 17.72 21.37
C THR A 263 -15.65 16.69 21.55
N SER A 264 -15.31 15.42 21.84
CA SER A 264 -16.27 14.35 22.11
C SER A 264 -17.16 14.70 23.29
N ALA A 265 -16.61 15.29 24.36
CA ALA A 265 -17.38 15.73 25.52
C ALA A 265 -18.36 16.86 25.19
N ARG A 266 -17.94 17.86 24.42
CA ARG A 266 -18.83 18.95 23.98
C ARG A 266 -19.96 18.41 23.11
N GLN A 267 -19.63 17.60 22.10
CA GLN A 267 -20.60 17.04 21.17
C GLN A 267 -21.56 16.08 21.87
N PHE A 268 -21.07 15.25 22.80
CA PHE A 268 -21.90 14.36 23.60
C PHE A 268 -22.89 15.15 24.48
N LYS A 269 -22.45 16.28 25.06
CA LYS A 269 -23.33 17.17 25.84
C LYS A 269 -24.43 17.80 24.96
N GLU A 270 -24.10 18.19 23.72
CA GLU A 270 -25.06 18.73 22.75
C GLU A 270 -26.16 17.72 22.37
N LEU A 271 -25.89 16.42 22.49
CA LEU A 271 -26.90 15.38 22.21
C LEU A 271 -28.04 15.34 23.25
N ASN A 272 -27.90 16.04 24.38
CA ASN A 272 -28.93 16.18 25.42
C ASN A 272 -29.62 14.85 25.82
N ILE A 273 -28.81 13.90 26.28
CA ILE A 273 -29.25 12.55 26.66
C ILE A 273 -29.87 12.59 28.08
N PRO A 274 -31.19 12.34 28.25
CA PRO A 274 -31.86 12.38 29.56
C PRO A 274 -31.65 11.10 30.39
N ASP A 275 -32.20 11.05 31.62
CA ASP A 275 -31.98 9.97 32.60
C ASP A 275 -32.83 8.69 32.37
N LEU A 276 -32.27 7.56 32.80
CA LEU A 276 -32.33 6.16 32.31
C LEU A 276 -33.66 5.48 31.92
N ALA A 277 -34.84 6.09 32.05
CA ALA A 277 -36.07 5.30 32.25
C ALA A 277 -36.84 4.81 31.00
N SER A 278 -36.69 5.37 29.80
CA SER A 278 -37.39 4.87 28.57
C SER A 278 -36.97 5.58 27.26
N GLN A 279 -36.40 4.83 26.31
CA GLN A 279 -35.00 5.04 25.93
C GLN A 279 -34.49 5.56 24.53
N PRO A 280 -34.98 6.60 23.81
CA PRO A 280 -34.55 6.92 22.43
C PRO A 280 -33.03 7.15 22.19
N TRP A 281 -32.29 7.57 23.22
CA TRP A 281 -30.83 7.76 23.17
C TRP A 281 -30.04 6.44 23.20
N LEU A 282 -30.61 5.29 23.60
CA LEU A 282 -29.89 4.01 23.59
C LEU A 282 -29.47 3.67 22.15
N GLN A 283 -30.34 3.95 21.18
CA GLN A 283 -30.01 3.83 19.76
C GLN A 283 -28.86 4.77 19.40
N LYS A 284 -28.86 5.98 19.96
CA LYS A 284 -27.81 6.97 19.72
C LYS A 284 -26.48 6.58 20.35
N LEU A 285 -26.48 5.93 21.51
CA LEU A 285 -25.28 5.34 22.09
C LEU A 285 -24.71 4.21 21.24
N ASP A 286 -25.58 3.39 20.65
CA ASP A 286 -25.16 2.34 19.72
C ASP A 286 -24.52 2.96 18.47
N GLU A 287 -25.13 4.01 17.91
CA GLU A 287 -24.56 4.79 16.81
C GLU A 287 -23.20 5.38 17.17
N ILE A 288 -23.03 5.95 18.39
CA ILE A 288 -21.74 6.43 18.87
C ILE A 288 -20.73 5.29 18.99
N TYR A 289 -21.14 4.14 19.54
CA TYR A 289 -20.27 2.98 19.73
C TYR A 289 -19.75 2.44 18.39
N PHE A 290 -20.61 2.35 17.38
CA PHE A 290 -20.23 1.98 16.03
C PHE A 290 -19.57 3.13 15.24
N GLY A 291 -19.40 4.30 15.86
CA GLY A 291 -18.72 5.45 15.29
C GLY A 291 -19.51 6.17 14.18
N GLN A 292 -20.81 5.96 14.14
CA GLN A 292 -21.72 6.60 13.17
C GLN A 292 -21.98 8.07 13.50
N VAL A 293 -21.68 8.51 14.74
CA VAL A 293 -21.80 9.91 15.15
C VAL A 293 -20.48 10.65 14.97
N THR A 294 -20.51 11.73 14.18
CA THR A 294 -19.35 12.59 13.94
C THR A 294 -18.97 13.38 15.19
N GLY A 295 -17.67 13.59 15.40
CA GLY A 295 -17.15 14.38 16.52
C GLY A 295 -17.15 13.67 17.88
N ILE A 296 -17.66 12.43 17.96
CA ILE A 296 -17.61 11.61 19.18
C ILE A 296 -16.86 10.31 18.89
N ALA A 297 -15.73 10.11 19.56
CA ALA A 297 -14.96 8.88 19.43
C ALA A 297 -15.65 7.71 20.18
N PRO A 298 -15.76 6.49 19.62
CA PRO A 298 -16.38 5.34 20.30
C PRO A 298 -15.81 5.04 21.69
N MET A 299 -14.50 5.17 21.84
CA MET A 299 -13.80 4.97 23.11
C MET A 299 -14.20 5.97 24.22
N PHE A 300 -14.87 7.08 23.86
CA PHE A 300 -15.40 8.05 24.80
C PHE A 300 -16.45 7.43 25.72
N LEU A 301 -17.33 6.56 25.21
CA LEU A 301 -18.36 5.90 26.01
C LEU A 301 -17.75 5.06 27.14
N GLY A 302 -16.71 4.29 26.82
CA GLY A 302 -15.96 3.51 27.81
C GLY A 302 -15.35 4.39 28.90
N ARG A 303 -14.86 5.59 28.55
CA ARG A 303 -14.35 6.57 29.53
C ARG A 303 -15.44 7.21 30.39
N GLN A 304 -16.67 7.30 29.89
CA GLN A 304 -17.84 7.74 30.65
C GLN A 304 -18.44 6.61 31.51
N GLY A 305 -17.81 5.44 31.57
CA GLY A 305 -18.31 4.30 32.35
C GLY A 305 -19.50 3.58 31.70
N ILE A 306 -19.71 3.77 30.40
CA ILE A 306 -20.76 3.11 29.62
C ILE A 306 -20.10 2.01 28.78
N PRO A 307 -19.99 0.77 29.30
CA PRO A 307 -19.38 -0.32 28.55
C PRO A 307 -20.29 -0.80 27.42
N PHE A 308 -19.70 -1.44 26.41
CA PHE A 308 -20.46 -2.02 25.29
C PHE A 308 -21.54 -2.99 25.75
N SER A 309 -21.23 -3.83 26.74
CA SER A 309 -22.19 -4.78 27.30
C SER A 309 -23.44 -4.09 27.87
N TYR A 310 -23.29 -2.88 28.43
CA TYR A 310 -24.43 -2.11 28.93
C TYR A 310 -25.31 -1.60 27.79
N VAL A 311 -24.72 -1.07 26.72
CA VAL A 311 -25.46 -0.63 25.52
C VAL A 311 -26.21 -1.80 24.89
N GLN A 312 -25.53 -2.94 24.72
CA GLN A 312 -26.11 -4.15 24.14
C GLN A 312 -27.23 -4.77 24.98
N ASN A 313 -27.08 -4.84 26.31
CA ASN A 313 -28.07 -5.47 27.19
C ASN A 313 -29.38 -4.68 27.28
N ASN A 314 -29.35 -3.37 27.01
CA ASN A 314 -30.51 -2.47 27.14
C ASN A 314 -31.18 -2.12 25.81
N LEU A 315 -30.56 -2.43 24.66
CA LEU A 315 -31.18 -2.28 23.33
C LEU A 315 -31.98 -3.52 22.97
N ILE A 316 -33.27 -3.35 22.69
CA ILE A 316 -34.17 -4.44 22.28
C ILE A 316 -33.73 -5.01 20.93
N ARG A 317 -33.27 -6.27 21.02
CA ARG A 317 -33.05 -7.35 20.06
C ARG A 317 -33.69 -7.22 18.66
N GLU A 318 -33.03 -6.49 17.78
CA GLU A 318 -33.02 -6.84 16.35
C GLU A 318 -31.59 -7.20 15.94
N PRO A 319 -31.39 -8.29 15.18
CA PRO A 319 -30.08 -8.63 14.65
C PRO A 319 -29.61 -7.51 13.72
N ARG A 320 -28.58 -6.77 14.15
CA ARG A 320 -27.96 -5.74 13.32
C ARG A 320 -26.99 -6.40 12.35
N PHE A 321 -27.20 -6.10 11.07
CA PHE A 321 -26.30 -6.43 9.98
C PHE A 321 -25.23 -5.35 9.90
N VAL A 322 -24.07 -5.62 10.50
CA VAL A 322 -22.95 -4.68 10.49
C VAL A 322 -21.97 -5.09 9.40
N TRP A 323 -21.79 -4.21 8.43
CA TRP A 323 -20.83 -4.43 7.36
C TRP A 323 -19.44 -3.96 7.80
N THR A 324 -18.50 -4.90 7.93
CA THR A 324 -17.15 -4.62 8.43
C THR A 324 -16.09 -5.06 7.41
N GLY A 325 -15.56 -4.12 6.64
CA GLY A 325 -14.63 -4.39 5.54
C GLY A 325 -13.31 -5.05 5.96
N SER A 326 -12.87 -4.87 7.21
CA SER A 326 -11.61 -5.46 7.71
C SER A 326 -11.65 -6.98 7.89
N ARG A 327 -12.83 -7.62 7.90
CA ARG A 327 -12.98 -9.08 8.11
C ARG A 327 -12.93 -9.93 6.85
N ILE A 328 -13.09 -9.31 5.68
CA ILE A 328 -13.01 -9.96 4.36
C ILE A 328 -11.66 -10.68 4.21
N TRP A 329 -10.60 -10.03 4.67
CA TRP A 329 -9.22 -10.53 4.61
C TRP A 329 -8.86 -11.54 5.71
N SER A 330 -9.80 -11.85 6.60
CA SER A 330 -9.65 -12.88 7.65
C SER A 330 -10.43 -14.16 7.34
N TRP A 331 -10.95 -14.32 6.11
CA TRP A 331 -11.87 -15.40 5.71
C TRP A 331 -13.13 -15.51 6.58
N LYS A 332 -13.62 -14.39 7.11
CA LYS A 332 -14.89 -14.30 7.85
C LYS A 332 -15.86 -13.39 7.09
N SER A 333 -17.17 -13.68 7.17
CA SER A 333 -18.20 -12.91 6.47
C SER A 333 -18.10 -11.39 6.77
N PRO A 334 -18.08 -10.51 5.74
CA PRO A 334 -18.09 -9.05 5.92
C PRO A 334 -19.37 -8.52 6.52
N LEU A 335 -20.49 -9.18 6.20
CA LEU A 335 -21.74 -9.01 6.90
C LEU A 335 -21.67 -9.79 8.21
N GLN A 336 -21.48 -9.06 9.29
CA GLN A 336 -21.64 -9.62 10.62
C GLN A 336 -23.10 -9.50 11.01
N ILE A 337 -23.78 -10.64 11.10
CA ILE A 337 -25.02 -10.73 11.88
C ILE A 337 -24.58 -10.76 13.33
N VAL A 338 -24.75 -9.65 14.04
CA VAL A 338 -24.56 -9.66 15.49
C VAL A 338 -25.81 -10.31 16.10
N ASN A 339 -25.83 -11.65 16.10
CA ASN A 339 -26.80 -12.42 16.85
C ASN A 339 -26.36 -12.44 18.30
N TYR A 340 -27.11 -11.77 19.15
CA TYR A 340 -26.82 -11.59 20.57
C TYR A 340 -27.07 -12.88 21.41
N GLN A 341 -26.70 -14.07 20.91
CA GLN A 341 -27.33 -15.37 21.23
C GLN A 341 -27.70 -15.66 22.71
N THR A 342 -28.93 -16.19 22.79
CA THR A 342 -29.83 -16.80 23.80
C THR A 342 -29.30 -17.94 24.68
N PRO A 343 -30.04 -18.34 25.75
CA PRO A 343 -30.70 -19.68 25.77
C PRO A 343 -32.13 -19.65 26.41
N PRO A 344 -33.04 -20.66 26.20
CA PRO A 344 -32.79 -22.09 26.37
C PRO A 344 -33.17 -23.05 25.23
N GLU A 345 -32.59 -24.24 25.39
CA GLU A 345 -32.58 -25.46 24.59
C GLU A 345 -33.97 -26.02 24.30
N THR A 346 -34.31 -26.19 23.03
CA THR A 346 -35.45 -27.02 22.61
C THR A 346 -34.95 -28.39 22.19
N ALA A 347 -35.79 -29.41 22.39
CA ALA A 347 -35.46 -30.81 22.10
C ALA A 347 -34.96 -31.03 20.65
N GLU A 348 -35.39 -30.19 19.71
CA GLU A 348 -34.95 -30.20 18.32
C GLU A 348 -33.46 -29.87 18.15
N SER A 349 -32.90 -28.94 18.93
CA SER A 349 -31.48 -28.58 18.82
C SER A 349 -30.56 -29.68 19.35
N LEU A 350 -31.01 -30.43 20.37
CA LEU A 350 -30.30 -31.60 20.88
C LEU A 350 -30.37 -32.78 19.89
N LEU A 351 -31.50 -32.95 19.21
CA LEU A 351 -31.71 -34.01 18.21
C LEU A 351 -30.86 -33.76 16.95
N GLN A 352 -30.71 -32.49 16.55
CA GLN A 352 -29.86 -32.09 15.43
C GLN A 352 -28.36 -32.24 15.77
N ALA A 353 -27.96 -31.93 17.00
CA ALA A 353 -26.60 -32.17 17.49
C ALA A 353 -26.28 -33.68 17.57
N ALA A 354 -27.23 -34.50 18.00
CA ALA A 354 -27.09 -35.97 18.02
C ALA A 354 -26.99 -36.55 16.59
N GLN A 355 -27.75 -36.02 15.63
CA GLN A 355 -27.67 -36.42 14.22
C GLN A 355 -26.32 -36.04 13.57
N ILE A 356 -25.76 -34.88 13.92
CA ILE A 356 -24.42 -34.46 13.46
C ILE A 356 -23.33 -35.34 14.07
N HIS A 357 -23.49 -35.79 15.32
CA HIS A 357 -22.56 -36.74 15.94
C HIS A 357 -22.64 -38.15 15.31
N ALA A 358 -23.84 -38.62 14.97
CA ALA A 358 -24.03 -39.91 14.29
C ALA A 358 -23.48 -39.93 12.85
N MET A 359 -23.52 -38.80 12.14
CA MET A 359 -22.97 -38.68 10.78
C MET A 359 -21.44 -38.67 10.74
N ASN A 360 -20.76 -38.41 11.86
CA ASN A 360 -19.30 -38.33 11.93
C ASN A 360 -18.61 -39.61 12.46
N GLY A 361 -19.34 -40.74 12.50
CA GLY A 361 -18.72 -42.06 12.66
C GLY A 361 -18.14 -42.38 14.06
N GLY A 362 -18.66 -41.79 15.13
CA GLY A 362 -18.36 -42.21 16.49
C GLY A 362 -19.29 -43.34 16.92
N GLY A 363 -18.79 -44.57 16.99
CA GLY A 363 -19.44 -45.66 17.73
C GLY A 363 -19.41 -45.38 19.24
N PHE A 364 -20.40 -45.97 19.94
CA PHE A 364 -20.77 -45.83 21.37
C PHE A 364 -19.69 -45.38 22.36
#